data_AF-A0A523GPM9-F1
#
_entry.id   AF-A0A523GPM9-F1
#
_cell.length_a   1.000
_cell.length_b   1.000
_cell.length_c   1.000
_cell.angle_alpha   90.00
_cell.angle_beta   90.00
_cell.angle_gamma   90.00
#
_symmetry.space_group_name_H-M   'P 1'
#
loop_
_entity.id
_entity.type
_entity.pdbx_description
1 polymer ?
#
loop_
_entity_poly.entity_id
_entity_poly.type
_entity_poly.pdbx_seq_one_letter_code
_entity_poly.pdbx_strand_id
1 'polypeptide(L)'
;MNTGPSIVKDVAVRVHLRNTGPVPVIIPAQALSSPSLLFELVDEHGVNVPFPPPPVPDPHAGNITIAAGQTWREDYMGFLPATSPGTYQLRVCLSGDIKILSDWLVVKLR
;
A
#
# COMPACT_ATOMS: atom_id res chain seq x y z
N MET A 1 7.37 -3.05 35.33
CA MET A 1 7.55 -3.81 34.09
C MET A 1 6.89 -3.02 32.98
N ASN A 2 7.68 -2.42 32.08
CA ASN A 2 7.18 -1.68 30.93
C ASN A 2 6.91 -2.68 29.80
N THR A 3 5.66 -3.03 29.55
CA THR A 3 5.25 -3.65 28.29
C THR A 3 5.17 -2.55 27.25
N GLY A 4 6.30 -2.27 26.57
CA GLY A 4 6.29 -1.44 25.38
C GLY A 4 5.32 -2.01 24.34
N PRO A 5 4.77 -1.19 23.43
CA PRO A 5 3.80 -1.64 22.44
C PRO A 5 4.37 -2.80 21.63
N SER A 6 3.70 -3.96 21.65
CA SER A 6 4.02 -5.10 20.80
C SER A 6 3.81 -4.69 19.35
N ILE A 7 4.90 -4.55 18.61
CA ILE A 7 4.88 -4.27 17.18
C ILE A 7 4.30 -5.51 16.48
N VAL A 8 3.12 -5.37 15.86
CA VAL A 8 2.57 -6.43 15.01
C VAL A 8 3.40 -6.47 13.72
N LYS A 9 4.36 -7.40 13.66
CA LYS A 9 5.34 -7.50 12.55
C LYS A 9 4.89 -8.36 11.36
N ASP A 10 3.71 -9.00 11.43
CA ASP A 10 3.39 -10.14 10.56
C ASP A 10 2.32 -9.87 9.49
N VAL A 11 1.99 -8.61 9.21
CA VAL A 11 1.04 -8.31 8.12
C VAL A 11 1.77 -8.20 6.79
N ALA A 12 1.37 -9.05 5.85
CA ALA A 12 1.73 -8.99 4.45
C ALA A 12 0.50 -8.65 3.60
N VAL A 13 0.68 -7.78 2.61
CA VAL A 13 -0.37 -7.39 1.67
C VAL A 13 0.10 -7.67 0.27
N ARG A 14 -0.64 -8.54 -0.43
CA ARG A 14 -0.46 -8.82 -1.84
C ARG A 14 -1.36 -7.92 -2.66
N VAL A 15 -0.77 -7.13 -3.54
CA VAL A 15 -1.50 -6.24 -4.46
C VAL A 15 -1.55 -6.88 -5.83
N HIS A 16 -2.74 -6.97 -6.42
CA HIS A 16 -2.95 -7.37 -7.82
C HIS A 16 -3.56 -6.21 -8.59
N LEU A 17 -2.79 -5.58 -9.48
CA LEU A 17 -3.28 -4.53 -10.37
C LEU A 17 -3.57 -5.13 -11.74
N ARG A 18 -4.84 -5.22 -12.11
CA ARG A 18 -5.27 -5.71 -13.42
C ARG A 18 -5.72 -4.56 -14.31
N ASN A 19 -5.13 -4.45 -15.49
CA ASN A 19 -5.65 -3.55 -16.51
C ASN A 19 -6.85 -4.20 -17.21
N THR A 20 -8.05 -3.69 -16.93
CA THR A 20 -9.30 -4.14 -17.57
C THR A 20 -9.65 -3.35 -18.83
N GLY A 21 -8.88 -2.30 -19.14
CA GLY A 21 -9.06 -1.46 -20.31
C GLY A 21 -8.37 -2.02 -21.56
N PRO A 22 -8.65 -1.42 -22.73
CA PRO A 22 -8.09 -1.87 -24.01
C PRO A 22 -6.69 -1.29 -24.31
N VAL A 23 -6.22 -0.31 -23.54
CA VAL A 23 -4.94 0.40 -23.77
C VAL A 23 -3.98 0.09 -22.61
N PRO A 24 -2.66 -0.07 -22.87
CA PRO A 24 -1.68 -0.23 -21.80
C PRO A 24 -1.71 0.92 -20.79
N VAL A 25 -1.53 0.58 -19.52
CA VAL A 25 -1.41 1.55 -18.42
C VAL A 25 0.07 1.63 -18.03
N ILE A 26 0.60 2.84 -17.91
CA ILE A 26 2.01 3.11 -17.60
C ILE A 26 2.09 3.75 -16.22
N ILE A 27 2.58 3.03 -15.21
CA ILE A 27 2.67 3.50 -13.83
C ILE A 27 4.13 3.80 -13.50
N PRO A 28 4.47 4.97 -12.91
CA PRO A 28 5.81 5.22 -12.41
C PRO A 28 6.20 4.16 -11.38
N ALA A 29 7.32 3.46 -11.58
CA ALA A 29 7.74 2.38 -10.68
C ALA A 29 7.96 2.88 -9.25
N GLN A 30 8.42 4.13 -9.11
CA GLN A 30 8.56 4.81 -7.81
C GLN A 30 7.25 4.87 -7.00
N ALA A 31 6.10 4.93 -7.65
CA ALA A 31 4.80 4.98 -6.96
C ALA A 31 4.42 3.64 -6.33
N LEU A 32 5.01 2.54 -6.81
CA LEU A 32 4.77 1.19 -6.32
C LEU A 32 5.91 0.68 -5.45
N SER A 33 6.99 1.45 -5.28
CA SER A 33 8.20 1.01 -4.60
C SER A 33 8.09 0.96 -3.07
N SER A 34 7.11 1.67 -2.49
CA SER A 34 6.94 1.74 -1.05
C SER A 34 5.46 1.76 -0.63
N PRO A 35 5.09 1.02 0.42
CA PRO A 35 3.76 1.06 1.01
C PRO A 35 3.27 2.44 1.40
N SER A 36 4.15 3.32 1.90
CA SER A 36 3.78 4.68 2.31
C SER A 36 3.38 5.58 1.13
N LEU A 37 3.71 5.18 -0.10
CA LEU A 37 3.35 5.89 -1.33
C LEU A 37 2.09 5.30 -1.99
N LEU A 38 1.70 4.09 -1.60
CA LEU A 38 0.64 3.32 -2.27
C LEU A 38 -0.60 3.11 -1.39
N PHE A 39 -0.44 3.05 -0.07
CA PHE A 39 -1.54 2.70 0.83
C PHE A 39 -1.99 3.88 1.67
N GLU A 40 -3.27 3.85 1.99
CA GLU A 40 -3.88 4.64 3.06
C GLU A 40 -4.38 3.69 4.14
N LEU A 41 -4.10 4.04 5.39
CA LEU A 41 -4.46 3.26 6.57
C LEU A 41 -5.20 4.19 7.55
N VAL A 42 -6.37 3.77 8.01
CA VAL A 42 -7.15 4.46 9.03
C VAL A 42 -7.46 3.52 10.20
N ASP A 43 -7.56 4.07 11.41
CA ASP A 43 -8.00 3.32 12.59
C ASP A 43 -9.54 3.16 12.64
N GLU A 44 -10.05 2.55 13.72
CA GLU A 44 -11.48 2.31 13.91
C GLU A 44 -12.32 3.59 14.01
N HIS A 45 -11.69 4.73 14.27
CA HIS A 45 -12.32 6.05 14.33
C HIS A 45 -12.19 6.81 13.01
N GLY A 46 -11.59 6.22 11.98
CA GLY A 46 -11.34 6.84 10.69
C GLY A 46 -10.17 7.84 10.71
N VAL A 47 -9.33 7.82 11.73
CA VAL A 47 -8.15 8.68 11.83
C VAL A 47 -7.01 8.05 11.03
N ASN A 48 -6.36 8.86 10.17
CA ASN A 48 -5.22 8.40 9.38
C ASN A 48 -4.06 7.97 10.28
N VAL A 49 -3.57 6.75 10.02
CA VAL A 49 -2.38 6.19 10.65
C VAL A 49 -1.20 6.40 9.70
N PRO A 50 -0.24 7.26 10.04
CA PRO A 50 0.87 7.55 9.14
C PRO A 50 1.80 6.33 9.01
N PHE A 51 2.14 6.01 7.77
CA PHE A 51 3.25 5.10 7.49
C PHE A 51 4.59 5.75 7.85
N PRO A 52 5.63 4.96 8.18
CA PRO A 52 6.98 5.49 8.23
C PRO A 52 7.34 6.12 6.88
N PRO A 53 8.22 7.15 6.86
CA PRO A 53 8.65 7.75 5.61
C PRO A 53 9.25 6.67 4.70
N PRO A 54 9.02 6.74 3.38
CA PRO A 54 9.63 5.80 2.47
C PRO A 54 11.15 5.95 2.52
N PRO A 55 11.91 4.89 2.18
CA PRO A 55 13.28 5.07 1.71
C PRO A 55 13.30 6.13 0.61
N VAL A 56 14.41 6.87 0.49
CA VAL A 56 14.55 7.87 -0.57
C VAL A 56 14.22 7.22 -1.92
N PRO A 57 13.20 7.72 -2.66
CA PRO A 57 12.82 7.12 -3.93
C PRO A 57 13.99 7.12 -4.90
N ASP A 58 14.18 6.02 -5.63
CA ASP A 58 15.13 5.98 -6.73
C ASP A 58 14.59 6.84 -7.89
N PRO A 59 15.24 7.98 -8.23
CA PRO A 59 14.79 8.85 -9.31
C PRO A 59 14.93 8.19 -10.69
N HIS A 60 15.63 7.06 -10.78
CA HIS A 60 15.78 6.26 -11.99
C HIS A 60 14.84 5.05 -12.03
N ALA A 61 13.96 4.89 -11.03
CA ALA A 61 12.88 3.92 -11.08
C ALA A 61 11.97 4.28 -12.26
N GLY A 62 12.15 3.58 -13.38
CA GLY A 62 11.44 3.84 -14.65
C GLY A 62 9.94 3.59 -14.57
N ASN A 63 9.36 3.02 -15.62
CA ASN A 63 7.91 2.78 -15.68
C ASN A 63 7.59 1.28 -15.68
N ILE A 64 6.51 0.93 -15.00
CA ILE A 64 5.86 -0.36 -15.12
C ILE A 64 4.75 -0.22 -16.15
N THR A 65 4.77 -1.06 -17.18
CA THR A 65 3.70 -1.12 -18.19
C THR A 65 2.83 -2.35 -17.93
N ILE A 66 1.53 -2.14 -17.74
CA ILE A 66 0.53 -3.19 -17.61
C ILE A 66 -0.31 -3.20 -18.90
N ALA A 67 -0.04 -4.15 -19.79
CA ALA A 67 -0.77 -4.29 -21.04
C ALA A 67 -2.27 -4.60 -20.81
N ALA A 68 -3.09 -4.45 -21.85
CA ALA A 68 -4.50 -4.77 -21.79
C ALA A 68 -4.74 -6.22 -21.33
N GLY A 69 -5.58 -6.41 -20.31
CA GLY A 69 -5.86 -7.71 -19.71
C GLY A 69 -4.78 -8.25 -18.77
N GLN A 70 -3.59 -7.64 -18.72
CA GLN A 70 -2.47 -8.08 -17.88
C GLN A 70 -2.70 -7.74 -16.41
N THR A 71 -2.09 -8.52 -15.53
CA THR A 71 -2.03 -8.27 -14.09
C THR A 71 -0.59 -8.13 -13.62
N TRP A 72 -0.30 -7.03 -12.94
CA TRP A 72 0.93 -6.85 -12.16
C TRP A 72 0.67 -7.26 -10.70
N ARG A 73 1.70 -7.79 -10.03
CA ARG A 73 1.61 -8.32 -8.66
C ARG A 73 2.85 -7.95 -7.86
N GLU A 74 2.64 -7.60 -6.59
CA GLU A 74 3.71 -7.32 -5.63
C GLU A 74 3.26 -7.68 -4.22
N ASP A 75 4.21 -8.15 -3.41
CA ASP A 75 4.01 -8.50 -2.01
C ASP A 75 4.70 -7.45 -1.12
N TYR A 76 3.91 -6.71 -0.36
CA TYR A 76 4.40 -5.77 0.64
C TYR A 76 4.41 -6.44 2.01
N MET A 77 5.59 -6.56 2.62
CA MET A 77 5.78 -7.24 3.91
C MET A 77 6.25 -6.27 4.99
N GLY A 78 5.79 -6.48 6.22
CA GLY A 78 6.35 -5.83 7.42
C GLY A 78 6.25 -4.31 7.44
N PHE A 79 5.26 -3.76 6.74
CA PHE A 79 5.18 -2.33 6.45
C PHE A 79 4.16 -1.57 7.30
N LEU A 80 3.33 -2.29 8.06
CA LEU A 80 2.40 -1.61 8.96
C LEU A 80 3.19 -0.80 10.00
N PRO A 81 2.79 0.46 10.23
CA PRO A 81 3.37 1.26 11.30
C PRO A 81 3.15 0.55 12.65
N ALA A 82 3.99 0.88 13.63
CA ALA A 82 3.82 0.39 14.99
C ALA A 82 2.46 0.85 15.53
N THR A 83 1.49 -0.04 15.46
CA THR A 83 0.08 0.19 15.72
C THR A 83 -0.34 -0.67 16.90
N SER A 84 -1.21 -0.12 17.75
CA SER A 84 -1.82 -0.89 18.82
C SER A 84 -2.72 -1.99 18.22
N PRO A 85 -2.92 -3.13 18.90
CA PRO A 85 -3.96 -4.09 18.54
C PRO A 85 -5.30 -3.39 18.34
N GLY A 86 -6.06 -3.78 17.33
CA GLY A 86 -7.28 -3.06 16.94
C GLY A 86 -7.79 -3.40 15.54
N THR A 87 -8.86 -2.72 15.14
CA THR A 87 -9.42 -2.80 13.78
C THR A 87 -8.99 -1.58 13.00
N TYR A 88 -8.48 -1.82 11.79
CA TYR A 88 -8.02 -0.80 10.86
C TYR A 88 -8.67 -1.02 9.50
N GLN A 89 -8.66 0.01 8.67
CA GLN A 89 -9.02 -0.09 7.26
C GLN A 89 -7.85 0.33 6.39
N LEU A 90 -7.52 -0.51 5.41
CA LEU A 90 -6.42 -0.30 4.47
C LEU A 90 -6.99 -0.23 3.05
N ARG A 91 -6.49 0.69 2.22
CA ARG A 91 -6.77 0.68 0.78
C ARG A 91 -5.55 1.03 -0.03
N VAL A 92 -5.52 0.59 -1.29
CA VAL A 92 -4.60 1.11 -2.30
C VAL A 92 -5.13 2.46 -2.77
N CYS A 93 -4.32 3.49 -2.67
CA CYS A 93 -4.61 4.85 -3.09
C CYS A 93 -3.37 5.46 -3.73
N LEU A 94 -3.33 5.48 -5.06
CA LEU A 94 -2.34 6.23 -5.83
C LEU A 94 -3.03 7.37 -6.55
N SER A 95 -2.54 8.58 -6.32
CA SER A 95 -3.00 9.80 -7.00
C SER A 95 -1.85 10.47 -7.75
N GLY A 96 -2.14 10.91 -8.97
CA GLY A 96 -1.20 11.51 -9.92
C GLY A 96 -1.86 11.56 -11.30
N ASP A 97 -1.08 11.45 -12.37
CA ASP A 97 -1.61 11.37 -13.75
C ASP A 97 -2.50 10.12 -13.96
N ILE A 98 -2.28 9.09 -13.15
CA ILE A 98 -3.13 7.91 -13.07
C ILE A 98 -3.69 7.81 -11.65
N LYS A 99 -4.98 7.54 -11.56
CA LYS A 99 -5.67 7.29 -10.31
C LYS A 99 -5.90 5.79 -10.14
N ILE A 100 -5.34 5.22 -9.08
CA ILE A 100 -5.61 3.85 -8.65
C ILE A 100 -6.27 3.95 -7.28
N LEU A 101 -7.47 3.40 -7.15
CA LEU A 101 -8.22 3.39 -5.89
C LEU A 101 -8.88 2.03 -5.73
N SER A 102 -8.65 1.37 -4.60
CA SER A 102 -9.39 0.19 -4.19
C SER A 102 -10.46 0.52 -3.16
N ASP A 103 -11.39 -0.41 -2.96
CA ASP A 103 -12.24 -0.43 -1.78
C ASP A 103 -11.39 -0.64 -0.51
N TRP A 104 -12.00 -0.33 0.65
CA TRP A 104 -11.41 -0.55 1.96
C TRP A 104 -11.38 -2.04 2.33
N LEU A 105 -10.20 -2.51 2.73
CA LEU A 105 -10.01 -3.81 3.36
C LEU A 105 -9.96 -3.63 4.88
N VAL A 106 -10.76 -4.41 5.62
CA VAL A 106 -10.70 -4.44 7.08
C VAL A 106 -9.53 -5.32 7.52
N VAL A 107 -8.63 -4.75 8.31
CA VAL A 107 -7.46 -5.43 8.88
C VAL A 107 -7.64 -5.49 10.40
N LYS A 108 -7.58 -6.69 10.98
CA LYS A 108 -7.64 -6.89 12.43
C LYS A 108 -6.28 -7.27 12.96
N LEU A 109 -5.68 -6.39 13.75
CA LEU A 109 -4.42 -6.62 14.44
C LEU A 109 -4.73 -7.16 15.85
N ARG A 110 -4.08 -8.27 16.21
CA ARG A 110 -4.28 -8.97 17.49
C ARG A 110 -3.02 -8.91 18.33
#